data_AF-A0A4Y8KTW6-F1
#
_entry.id   AF-A0A4Y8KTW6-F1
#
_cell.length_a   1.000
_cell.length_b   1.000
_cell.length_c   1.000
_cell.angle_alpha   90.00
_cell.angle_beta   90.00
_cell.angle_gamma   90.00
#
_symmetry.space_group_name_H-M   'P 1'
#
loop_
_entity.id
_entity.type
_entity.pdbx_description
1 polymer ?
#
loop_
_entity_poly.entity_id
_entity_poly.type
_entity_poly.pdbx_seq_one_letter_code
_entity_poly.pdbx_strand_id
1 'polypeptide(L)'
;MNNTQEQFDKFSKIYGRIKNNPIYFIELYYNIVHPDEKIELTDEEKQELFDKHRGIPFFGADDNYNGFMKFQERVKKLKEEGYKDWEIF
;
A
#
# COMPACT_ATOMS: atom_id res chain seq x y z
N MET A 1 -9.79 23.62 -13.89
CA MET A 1 -8.54 23.28 -13.19
C MET A 1 -7.53 22.83 -14.25
N ASN A 2 -6.30 23.35 -14.23
CA ASN A 2 -5.29 22.97 -15.22
C ASN A 2 -4.98 21.48 -15.10
N ASN A 3 -5.08 20.74 -16.21
CA ASN A 3 -4.86 19.28 -16.34
C ASN A 3 -3.62 18.79 -15.56
N THR A 4 -2.58 19.61 -15.46
CA THR A 4 -1.34 19.34 -14.73
C THR A 4 -1.50 19.15 -13.22
N GLN A 5 -2.38 19.92 -12.55
CA GLN A 5 -2.57 19.77 -11.09
C GLN A 5 -3.29 18.46 -10.76
N GLU A 6 -4.34 18.15 -11.54
CA GLU A 6 -5.07 16.88 -11.39
C GLU A 6 -4.15 15.67 -11.66
N GLN A 7 -3.29 15.77 -12.67
CA GLN A 7 -2.27 14.76 -12.94
C GLN A 7 -1.27 14.60 -11.78
N PHE A 8 -0.81 15.71 -11.19
CA PHE A 8 0.11 15.67 -10.05
C PHE A 8 -0.53 15.08 -8.79
N ASP A 9 -1.78 15.44 -8.49
CA ASP A 9 -2.51 14.90 -7.34
C ASP A 9 -2.74 13.39 -7.50
N LYS A 10 -3.10 12.96 -8.71
CA LYS A 10 -3.24 11.54 -9.06
C LYS A 10 -1.91 10.80 -8.91
N PHE A 11 -0.82 11.35 -9.43
CA PHE A 11 0.53 10.79 -9.27
C PHE A 11 0.90 10.67 -7.79
N SER A 12 0.75 11.75 -7.01
CA SER A 12 1.09 11.79 -5.59
C SER A 12 0.33 10.72 -4.79
N LYS A 13 -0.95 10.51 -5.12
CA LYS A 13 -1.76 9.44 -4.52
C LYS A 13 -1.26 8.04 -4.87
N ILE A 14 -0.91 7.80 -6.13
CA ILE A 14 -0.37 6.50 -6.58
C ILE A 14 1.00 6.24 -5.94
N TYR A 15 1.90 7.23 -6.00
CA TYR A 15 3.22 7.16 -5.39
C TYR A 15 3.14 6.89 -3.88
N GLY A 16 2.23 7.57 -3.17
CA GLY A 16 2.02 7.33 -1.75
C GLY A 16 1.60 5.90 -1.40
N ARG A 17 0.86 5.22 -2.27
CA ARG A 17 0.52 3.79 -2.12
C ARG A 17 1.74 2.90 -2.38
N ILE A 18 2.41 3.12 -3.51
CA ILE A 18 3.56 2.32 -3.92
C ILE A 18 4.71 2.41 -2.90
N LYS A 19 5.02 3.62 -2.40
CA LYS A 19 6.17 3.80 -1.49
C LYS A 19 6.04 3.01 -0.19
N ASN A 20 4.81 2.74 0.25
CA ASN A 20 4.53 2.09 1.53
C ASN A 20 4.12 0.62 1.36
N ASN A 21 3.99 0.14 0.12
CA ASN A 21 3.52 -1.20 -0.20
C ASN A 21 4.46 -1.84 -1.25
N PRO A 22 5.41 -2.68 -0.82
CA PRO A 22 6.39 -3.29 -1.72
C PRO A 22 5.75 -4.19 -2.79
N ILE A 23 4.58 -4.78 -2.53
CA ILE A 23 3.87 -5.63 -3.49
C ILE A 23 3.34 -4.78 -4.63
N TYR A 24 2.76 -3.61 -4.31
CA TYR A 24 2.30 -2.67 -5.34
C TYR A 24 3.46 -2.11 -6.16
N PHE A 25 4.63 -1.91 -5.54
CA PHE A 25 5.83 -1.55 -6.30
C PHE A 25 6.24 -2.62 -7.31
N ILE A 26 6.25 -3.89 -6.91
CA ILE A 26 6.58 -4.99 -7.82
C ILE A 26 5.57 -5.08 -8.96
N GLU A 27 4.28 -5.14 -8.63
CA GLU A 27 3.21 -5.43 -9.59
C GLU A 27 2.91 -4.26 -10.53
N LEU A 28 2.90 -3.02 -10.02
CA LEU A 28 2.47 -1.84 -10.77
C LEU A 28 3.62 -1.03 -11.34
N TYR A 29 4.87 -1.37 -11.02
CA TYR A 29 6.05 -0.65 -11.51
C TYR A 29 7.15 -1.59 -11.99
N TYR A 30 7.78 -2.36 -11.11
CA TYR A 30 8.97 -3.15 -11.45
C TYR A 30 8.70 -4.12 -12.62
N ASN A 31 7.63 -4.91 -12.53
CA ASN A 31 7.26 -5.91 -13.55
C ASN A 31 6.78 -5.30 -14.88
N ILE A 32 6.34 -4.03 -14.87
CA ILE A 32 5.98 -3.30 -16.09
C ILE A 32 7.25 -2.83 -16.81
N VAL A 33 8.23 -2.34 -16.04
CA VAL A 33 9.50 -1.82 -16.58
C VAL A 33 10.45 -2.96 -16.98
N HIS A 34 10.39 -4.11 -16.31
CA HIS A 34 11.26 -5.27 -16.52
C HIS A 34 10.42 -6.49 -16.92
N PRO A 35 9.80 -6.49 -18.12
CA PRO A 35 8.87 -7.54 -18.51
C PRO A 35 9.52 -8.92 -18.71
N ASP A 36 10.83 -8.96 -19.00
CA ASP A 36 11.61 -10.20 -19.19
C ASP A 36 12.14 -10.77 -17.86
N GLU A 37 12.15 -9.97 -16.79
CA GLU A 37 12.66 -10.32 -15.46
C GLU A 37 11.56 -10.17 -14.40
N LYS A 38 10.32 -10.49 -14.77
CA LYS A 38 9.19 -10.35 -13.86
C LYS A 38 9.39 -11.18 -12.60
N ILE A 39 9.12 -10.52 -11.48
CA ILE A 39 9.09 -11.16 -10.17
C ILE A 39 7.66 -11.65 -9.95
N GLU A 40 7.49 -12.97 -9.97
CA GLU A 40 6.25 -13.64 -9.58
C GLU A 40 6.45 -14.26 -8.19
N LEU A 41 5.68 -13.77 -7.22
CA LEU A 41 5.75 -14.20 -5.81
C LEU A 41 4.51 -14.99 -5.42
N THR A 42 4.68 -16.01 -4.59
CA THR A 42 3.56 -16.66 -3.91
C THR A 42 2.93 -15.75 -2.85
N ASP A 43 1.74 -16.10 -2.35
CA ASP A 43 1.10 -15.36 -1.26
C ASP A 43 1.99 -15.29 -0.01
N GLU A 44 2.72 -16.36 0.31
CA GLU A 44 3.65 -16.40 1.44
C GLU A 44 4.84 -15.45 1.25
N GLU A 45 5.45 -15.45 0.07
CA GLU A 45 6.56 -14.55 -0.26
C GLU A 45 6.11 -13.09 -0.29
N LYS A 46 4.89 -12.84 -0.79
CA LYS A 46 4.26 -11.51 -0.72
C LYS A 46 4.07 -11.06 0.72
N GLN A 47 3.58 -11.93 1.60
CA GLN A 47 3.42 -11.60 3.02
C GLN A 47 4.77 -11.30 3.67
N GLU A 48 5.79 -12.14 3.45
CA GLU A 48 7.13 -11.93 4.02
C GLU A 48 7.73 -10.59 3.57
N LEU A 49 7.67 -10.31 2.27
CA LEU A 49 8.20 -9.06 1.72
C LEU A 49 7.43 -7.84 2.23
N PHE A 50 6.10 -7.95 2.29
CA PHE A 50 5.24 -6.92 2.83
C PHE A 50 5.57 -6.64 4.30
N ASP A 51 5.66 -7.66 5.15
CA ASP A 51 5.97 -7.48 6.57
C ASP A 51 7.34 -6.85 6.80
N LYS A 52 8.31 -7.16 5.94
CA LYS A 52 9.68 -6.65 6.02
C LYS A 52 9.82 -5.18 5.57
N HIS A 53 9.03 -4.74 4.59
CA HIS A 53 9.25 -3.46 3.92
C HIS A 53 8.04 -2.51 3.91
N ARG A 54 6.89 -2.91 4.45
CA ARG A 54 5.70 -2.04 4.52
C ARG A 54 5.98 -0.75 5.30
N GLY A 55 5.37 0.33 4.85
CA GLY A 55 5.34 1.58 5.61
C GLY A 55 4.50 1.44 6.87
N ILE A 56 4.96 2.03 7.97
CA ILE A 56 4.17 2.12 9.22
C ILE A 56 3.32 3.38 9.15
N PRO A 57 1.98 3.29 9.27
CA PRO A 57 1.12 4.46 9.33
C PRO A 57 1.49 5.34 10.53
N PHE A 58 1.82 6.60 10.26
CA PHE A 58 2.04 7.60 11.30
C PHE A 58 0.74 8.37 11.52
N PHE A 59 0.15 8.22 12.70
CA PHE A 59 -1.00 9.03 13.12
C PHE A 59 -0.46 10.30 13.78
N GLY A 60 -0.95 11.47 13.34
CA GLY A 60 -0.48 12.77 13.86
C GLY A 60 -0.88 12.99 15.33
N ALA A 61 -0.20 13.92 15.99
CA ALA A 61 -0.32 14.19 17.43
C ALA A 61 -1.76 14.46 17.92
N ASP A 62 -2.61 15.06 17.09
CA ASP A 62 -3.91 15.59 17.51
C ASP A 62 -5.07 14.56 17.45
N ASP A 63 -4.88 13.40 16.81
CA ASP A 63 -5.94 12.39 16.57
C ASP A 63 -5.52 10.95 16.95
N ASN A 64 -4.43 10.81 17.72
CA ASN A 64 -3.69 9.55 17.87
C ASN A 64 -4.51 8.35 18.34
N TYR A 65 -5.32 8.46 19.40
CA TYR A 65 -6.01 7.30 19.95
C TYR A 65 -7.24 6.91 19.13
N ASN A 66 -8.14 7.85 18.85
CA ASN A 66 -9.37 7.57 18.10
C ASN A 66 -9.09 7.25 16.63
N GLY A 67 -8.09 7.89 16.02
CA GLY A 67 -7.65 7.60 14.65
C GLY A 67 -7.02 6.21 14.54
N PHE A 68 -6.14 5.85 15.47
CA PHE A 68 -5.53 4.51 15.51
C PHE A 68 -6.58 3.42 15.74
N MET A 69 -7.50 3.61 16.69
CA MET A 69 -8.54 2.60 16.97
C MET A 69 -9.46 2.37 15.76
N LYS A 70 -9.93 3.44 15.11
CA LYS A 70 -10.73 3.31 13.87
C LYS A 70 -9.96 2.63 12.74
N PHE A 71 -8.65 2.91 12.64
CA PHE A 71 -7.79 2.24 11.68
C PHE A 71 -7.70 0.74 11.98
N GLN A 72 -7.45 0.35 13.22
CA GLN A 72 -7.40 -1.05 13.65
C GLN A 72 -8.73 -1.79 13.41
N GLU A 73 -9.87 -1.16 13.74
CA GLU A 73 -11.20 -1.72 13.48
C GLU A 73 -11.43 -1.96 11.98
N ARG A 74 -11.04 -0.99 11.13
CA ARG A 74 -11.14 -1.14 9.68
C ARG A 74 -10.25 -2.27 9.16
N VAL A 75 -8.99 -2.35 9.64
CA VAL A 75 -8.08 -3.43 9.26
C VAL A 75 -8.67 -4.78 9.65
N LYS A 76 -9.18 -4.91 10.89
CA LYS A 76 -9.82 -6.14 11.36
C LYS A 76 -10.99 -6.56 10.46
N LYS A 77 -11.90 -5.62 10.16
CA LYS A 77 -13.05 -5.90 9.29
C LYS A 77 -12.62 -6.39 7.90
N LEU A 78 -11.63 -5.75 7.28
CA LEU A 78 -11.14 -6.15 5.97
C LEU A 78 -10.46 -7.53 6.01
N LYS A 79 -9.72 -7.85 7.08
CA LYS A 79 -9.17 -9.20 7.27
C LYS A 79 -10.29 -10.25 7.42
N GLU A 80 -11.37 -9.92 8.13
CA GLU A 80 -12.55 -10.79 8.25
C GLU A 80 -13.27 -11.01 6.90
N GLU A 81 -13.22 -10.01 6.00
CA GLU A 81 -13.71 -10.12 4.62
C GLU A 81 -12.76 -10.92 3.69
N GLY A 82 -11.59 -11.33 4.19
CA GLY A 82 -10.62 -12.17 3.47
C GLY A 82 -9.52 -11.41 2.73
N TYR A 83 -9.42 -10.09 2.90
CA TYR A 83 -8.33 -9.31 2.32
C TYR A 83 -6.98 -9.63 2.96
N LYS A 84 -5.94 -9.68 2.14
CA LYS A 84 -4.55 -9.86 2.56
C LYS A 84 -3.96 -8.55 3.08
N ASP A 85 -2.90 -8.64 3.87
CA ASP A 85 -2.32 -7.46 4.53
C ASP A 85 -1.81 -6.42 3.52
N TRP A 86 -1.17 -6.85 2.43
CA TRP A 86 -0.74 -5.96 1.35
C TRP A 86 -1.88 -5.43 0.47
N GLU A 87 -3.12 -5.89 0.65
CA GLU A 87 -4.29 -5.34 -0.05
C GLU A 87 -5.00 -4.27 0.80
N ILE A 88 -4.78 -4.29 2.12
CA ILE A 88 -5.42 -3.39 3.08
C ILE A 88 -4.67 -2.05 3.23
N PHE A 89 -3.34 -2.09 3.17
CA PHE A 89 -2.43 -0.96 3.41
C PHE A 89 -1.95 -0.32 2.10
#